data_AF-A0A969PTR8-F1
#
_entry.id   AF-A0A969PTR8-F1
#
_cell.length_a   1.000
_cell.length_b   1.000
_cell.length_c   1.000
_cell.angle_alpha   90.00
_cell.angle_beta   90.00
_cell.angle_gamma   90.00
#
_symmetry.space_group_name_H-M   'P 1'
#
loop_
_entity.id
_entity.type
_entity.pdbx_description
1 polymer ?
#
loop_
_entity_poly.entity_id
_entity_poly.type
_entity_poly.pdbx_seq_one_letter_code
_entity_poly.pdbx_strand_id
1 'polypeptide(L)'
;MVGNRSFLYGFCRGESCGKCVPCRAGTVQLYELLSKIINKEANRNDLEKLEALSHMVKETSLCGLGQSAPNPVLSTLKYFQQEYLDLI
;
A
#
# COMPACT_ATOMS: atom_id res chain seq x y z
N MET A 1 6.94 6.74 11.62
CA MET A 1 7.43 5.45 11.04
C MET A 1 6.90 5.15 9.62
N VAL A 2 6.51 6.17 8.84
CA VAL A 2 5.88 5.99 7.52
C VAL A 2 6.89 5.92 6.36
N GLY A 3 8.08 6.54 6.52
CA GLY A 3 9.10 6.64 5.45
C GLY A 3 9.70 5.31 4.95
N ASN A 4 9.78 4.28 5.80
CA ASN A 4 10.33 2.97 5.40
C ASN A 4 9.39 2.14 4.49
N ARG A 5 8.12 2.53 4.33
CA ARG A 5 7.13 1.76 3.55
C ARG A 5 7.22 2.06 2.06
N SER A 6 7.49 3.31 1.70
CA SER A 6 7.80 3.72 0.32
C SER A 6 8.98 2.92 -0.25
N PHE A 7 9.94 2.55 0.60
CA PHE A 7 11.08 1.70 0.22
C PHE A 7 10.68 0.26 -0.11
N LEU A 8 9.80 -0.36 0.69
CA LEU A 8 9.35 -1.74 0.47
C LEU A 8 8.52 -1.90 -0.82
N TYR A 9 7.71 -0.89 -1.16
CA TYR A 9 6.96 -0.89 -2.43
C TYR A 9 7.86 -0.65 -3.64
N GLY A 10 8.89 0.20 -3.53
CA GLY A 10 9.93 0.34 -4.54
C GLY A 10 10.68 -0.98 -4.77
N PHE A 11 10.96 -1.72 -3.70
CA PHE A 11 11.59 -3.04 -3.75
C PHE A 11 10.67 -4.10 -4.37
N CYS A 12 9.42 -4.23 -3.91
CA CYS A 12 8.43 -5.14 -4.52
C CYS A 12 8.14 -4.81 -5.98
N ARG A 13 8.23 -3.55 -6.40
CA ARG A 13 8.11 -3.13 -7.80
C ARG A 13 9.32 -3.54 -8.63
N GLY A 14 10.53 -3.46 -8.07
CA GLY A 14 11.77 -3.89 -8.73
C GLY A 14 11.92 -5.41 -8.83
N GLU A 15 11.43 -6.16 -7.82
CA GLU A 15 11.42 -7.63 -7.81
C GLU A 15 10.11 -8.23 -8.34
N SER A 16 9.16 -7.41 -8.78
CA SER A 16 7.91 -7.93 -9.34
C SER A 16 8.22 -8.69 -10.62
N CYS A 17 7.91 -9.98 -10.64
CA CYS A 17 7.99 -10.81 -11.85
C CYS A 17 7.02 -10.37 -12.96
N GLY A 18 6.16 -9.37 -12.70
CA GLY A 18 5.24 -8.77 -13.67
C GLY A 18 4.08 -9.67 -14.09
N LYS A 19 3.98 -10.89 -13.54
CA LYS A 19 3.05 -11.93 -13.97
C LYS A 19 1.58 -11.62 -13.65
N CYS A 20 1.32 -10.93 -12.53
CA CYS A 20 -0.03 -10.55 -12.12
C CYS A 20 -0.21 -9.03 -12.17
N VAL A 21 -1.24 -8.58 -12.89
CA VAL A 21 -1.67 -7.19 -12.98
C VAL A 21 -1.91 -6.55 -11.61
N PRO A 22 -2.61 -7.19 -10.64
CA PRO A 22 -2.81 -6.57 -9.33
C PRO A 22 -1.50 -6.34 -8.57
N CYS A 23 -0.52 -7.24 -8.65
CA CYS A 23 0.78 -7.01 -8.03
C CYS A 23 1.58 -5.90 -8.74
N ARG A 24 1.54 -5.82 -10.08
CA ARG A 24 2.32 -4.83 -10.84
C ARG A 24 1.72 -3.42 -10.79
N ALA A 25 0.42 -3.30 -11.00
CA ALA A 25 -0.29 -2.02 -11.04
C ALA A 25 -0.78 -1.59 -9.65
N GLY A 26 -1.21 -2.54 -8.82
CA GLY A 26 -1.72 -2.23 -7.48
C GLY A 26 -0.64 -1.74 -6.52
N THR A 27 0.59 -2.26 -6.61
CA THR A 27 1.71 -1.74 -5.80
C THR A 27 2.10 -0.31 -6.18
N VAL A 28 1.96 0.07 -7.45
CA VAL A 28 2.17 1.46 -7.89
C VAL A 28 1.10 2.37 -7.30
N GLN A 29 -0.18 1.98 -7.40
CA GLN A 29 -1.28 2.76 -6.83
C GLN A 29 -1.19 2.87 -5.30
N LEU A 30 -0.80 1.78 -4.61
CA LEU A 30 -0.53 1.80 -3.17
C LEU A 30 0.56 2.81 -2.82
N TYR A 31 1.64 2.84 -3.59
CA TYR A 31 2.74 3.79 -3.38
C TYR A 31 2.27 5.23 -3.58
N GLU A 32 1.52 5.53 -4.64
CA GLU A 32 1.02 6.88 -4.89
C GLU A 32 0.07 7.36 -3.80
N LEU A 33 -0.87 6.51 -3.36
CA LEU A 33 -1.78 6.82 -2.25
C LEU A 33 -1.01 7.06 -0.95
N LEU A 34 -0.03 6.20 -0.63
CA LEU A 34 0.84 6.40 0.54
C LEU A 34 1.63 7.71 0.45
N SER A 35 2.20 8.02 -0.72
CA SER A 35 2.94 9.26 -0.92
C SER A 35 2.05 10.48 -0.69
N LYS A 36 0.80 10.42 -1.16
CA LYS A 36 -0.19 11.47 -0.97
C LYS A 36 -0.54 11.67 0.51
N ILE A 37 -0.64 10.58 1.29
CA ILE A 37 -0.85 10.62 2.74
C ILE A 37 0.35 11.24 3.45
N ILE A 38 1.57 10.87 3.06
CA ILE A 38 2.81 11.42 3.65
C ILE A 38 2.92 12.93 3.40
N ASN A 39 2.47 13.40 2.24
CA ASN A 39 2.47 14.81 1.88
C ASN A 39 1.34 15.63 2.52
N LYS A 40 0.46 15.01 3.32
CA LYS A 40 -0.74 15.63 3.89
C LYS A 40 -1.74 16.15 2.85
N GLU A 41 -1.81 15.48 1.71
CA GLU A 41 -2.72 15.81 0.60
C GLU A 41 -3.84 14.77 0.43
N ALA A 42 -3.94 13.81 1.36
CA ALA A 42 -4.91 12.74 1.30
C ALA A 42 -6.16 13.06 2.15
N ASN A 43 -7.29 12.49 1.75
CA ASN A 43 -8.54 12.60 2.51
C ASN A 43 -8.94 11.24 3.10
N ARG A 44 -9.96 11.22 3.98
CA ARG A 44 -10.56 9.97 4.49
C ARG A 44 -10.90 8.95 3.40
N ASN A 45 -11.42 9.42 2.27
CA ASN A 45 -11.75 8.55 1.14
C ASN A 45 -10.51 7.90 0.50
N ASP A 46 -9.35 8.57 0.51
CA ASP A 46 -8.09 7.98 0.03
C ASP A 46 -7.60 6.89 0.99
N LEU A 47 -7.87 7.04 2.29
CA LEU A 47 -7.59 6.07 3.34
C LEU A 47 -8.42 4.78 3.16
N GLU A 48 -9.72 4.93 2.91
CA GLU A 48 -10.61 3.79 2.58
C GLU A 48 -10.19 3.10 1.27
N LYS A 49 -9.82 3.88 0.25
CA LYS A 49 -9.26 3.33 -1.00
C LYS A 49 -7.96 2.57 -0.77
N LEU A 50 -7.06 3.08 0.07
CA LEU A 50 -5.79 2.43 0.40
C LEU A 50 -6.03 1.06 1.03
N GLU A 51 -6.99 0.95 1.94
CA GLU A 51 -7.36 -0.32 2.60
C GLU A 51 -7.98 -1.30 1.61
N ALA A 52 -8.98 -0.87 0.84
CA ALA A 52 -9.64 -1.71 -0.17
C ALA A 52 -8.66 -2.23 -1.22
N LEU A 53 -7.74 -1.37 -1.68
CA LEU A 53 -6.74 -1.72 -2.68
C LEU A 53 -5.69 -2.68 -2.09
N SER A 54 -5.31 -2.50 -0.82
CA SER A 54 -4.44 -3.43 -0.10
C SER A 54 -5.06 -4.83 -0.01
N HIS A 55 -6.35 -4.94 0.32
CA HIS A 55 -7.08 -6.20 0.35
C HIS A 55 -7.18 -6.84 -1.03
N MET A 56 -7.54 -6.05 -2.05
CA MET A 56 -7.62 -6.52 -3.43
C MET A 56 -6.29 -7.10 -3.89
N VAL A 57 -5.17 -6.40 -3.70
CA VAL A 57 -3.84 -6.87 -4.09
C VAL A 57 -3.47 -8.15 -3.35
N LYS A 58 -3.83 -8.27 -2.08
CA LYS A 58 -3.57 -9.46 -1.26
C LYS A 58 -4.32 -10.69 -1.79
N GLU A 59 -5.60 -10.56 -2.13
CA GLU A 59 -6.42 -11.70 -2.53
C GLU A 59 -6.24 -12.09 -4.01
N THR A 60 -5.89 -11.12 -4.86
CA THR A 60 -5.79 -11.33 -6.32
C THR A 60 -4.36 -11.59 -6.81
N SER A 61 -3.36 -11.54 -5.92
CA SER A 61 -1.97 -11.86 -6.25
C SER A 61 -1.71 -13.36 -6.28
N LEU A 62 -1.03 -13.81 -7.34
CA LEU A 62 -0.76 -15.24 -7.59
C LEU A 62 0.36 -15.84 -6.73
N CYS A 63 1.24 -15.01 -6.16
CA CYS A 63 2.40 -15.47 -5.40
C CYS A 63 2.47 -14.81 -4.01
N GLY A 64 3.10 -15.50 -3.06
CA GLY A 64 3.21 -15.03 -1.67
C GLY A 64 3.91 -13.67 -1.52
N LEU A 65 4.76 -13.29 -2.47
CA LEU A 65 5.43 -11.99 -2.49
C LEU A 65 4.43 -10.86 -2.80
N GLY A 66 3.60 -11.03 -3.83
CA GLY A 66 2.53 -10.07 -4.15
C GLY A 66 1.46 -10.01 -3.05
N GLN A 67 1.13 -11.14 -2.43
CA GLN A 67 0.20 -11.20 -1.30
C GLN A 67 0.76 -10.52 -0.04
N SER A 68 2.08 -10.52 0.13
CA SER A 68 2.74 -9.94 1.30
C SER A 68 3.06 -8.46 1.15
N ALA A 69 3.13 -7.95 -0.08
CA ALA A 69 3.36 -6.54 -0.37
C ALA A 69 2.39 -5.56 0.36
N PRO A 70 1.07 -5.82 0.43
CA PRO A 70 0.12 -4.95 1.13
C PRO A 70 0.03 -5.17 2.66
N ASN A 71 0.55 -6.28 3.19
CA ASN A 71 0.52 -6.59 4.63
C ASN A 71 1.07 -5.49 5.57
N PRO A 72 2.20 -4.80 5.26
CA PRO A 72 2.67 -3.71 6.10
C PRO A 72 1.67 -2.56 6.17
N VAL A 73 0.97 -2.24 5.08
CA VAL A 73 -0.05 -1.17 5.08
C VAL A 73 -1.24 -1.56 5.93
N LEU A 74 -1.78 -2.77 5.72
CA LEU A 74 -2.89 -3.30 6.51
C LEU A 74 -2.58 -3.34 8.01
N SER A 75 -1.38 -3.81 8.37
CA SER A 75 -0.92 -3.83 9.76
C SER A 75 -0.88 -2.42 10.33
N THR A 76 -0.37 -1.46 9.56
CA THR A 76 -0.21 -0.09 10.06
C THR A 76 -1.50 0.70 10.10
N LEU A 77 -2.44 0.43 9.21
CA LEU A 77 -3.81 0.93 9.32
C LEU A 77 -4.46 0.40 10.61
N LYS A 78 -4.28 -0.88 10.91
CA LYS A 78 -4.86 -1.50 12.10
C LYS A 78 -4.30 -0.97 13.42
N TYR A 79 -2.98 -0.79 13.52
CA TYR A 79 -2.33 -0.39 14.78
C TYR A 79 -2.08 1.12 14.91
N PHE A 80 -1.95 1.84 13.80
CA PHE A 80 -1.56 3.24 13.76
C PHE A 80 -2.56 4.10 12.99
N GLN A 81 -3.85 3.73 12.96
CA GLN A 81 -4.89 4.50 12.28
C GLN A 81 -4.90 5.98 12.67
N GLN A 82 -4.62 6.28 13.95
CA GLN A 82 -4.54 7.65 14.45
C GLN A 82 -3.44 8.47 13.77
N GLU A 83 -2.27 7.88 13.45
CA GLU A 83 -1.21 8.58 12.70
C GLU A 83 -1.69 8.92 11.29
N TYR A 84 -2.47 8.03 10.65
CA TYR A 84 -3.05 8.33 9.34
C TYR A 84 -4.11 9.44 9.43
N LEU A 85 -4.89 9.49 10.51
CA LEU A 85 -5.88 10.53 10.76
C LEU A 85 -5.27 11.90 11.10
N ASP A 86 -4.08 11.94 11.71
CA ASP A 86 -3.34 13.19 11.98
C ASP A 86 -2.70 13.77 10.71
N LEU A 87 -2.43 12.90 9.73
CA LEU A 87 -1.80 13.26 8.45
C LEU A 87 -2.81 13.73 7.38
N ILE A 88 -4.11 13.63 7.60
CA ILE A 88 -5.17 14.02 6.65
C ILE A 88 -6.00 15.20 7.14
#